data_AF-A0AA35QQV8-F1
#
_entry.id   AF-A0AA35QQV8-F1
#
_cell.length_a   1.000
_cell.length_b   1.000
_cell.length_c   1.000
_cell.angle_alpha   90.00
_cell.angle_beta   90.00
_cell.angle_gamma   90.00
#
_symmetry.space_group_name_H-M   'P 1'
#
loop_
_entity.id
_entity.type
_entity.pdbx_description
1 polymer ?
#
loop_
_entity_poly.entity_id
_entity_poly.type
_entity_poly.pdbx_seq_one_letter_code
_entity_poly.pdbx_strand_id
1 'polypeptide(L)'
;NLNQNPRTLLPKFYGLYCVQSGGINIRIIVMNNVLPRSLKMHFNYDLKGSTYKRRASRKEREKSNPTFKDLDFLQDMHEGLYFDSETYSALMKTLQRDCR
;
A
#
# COMPACT_ATOMS: atom_id res chain seq x y z
N ASN A 1 -8.75 5.05 -18.23
CA ASN A 1 -8.00 4.16 -17.31
C ASN A 1 -8.90 3.31 -16.40
N LEU A 2 -9.72 3.89 -15.51
CA LEU A 2 -10.67 3.11 -14.67
C LEU A 2 -11.62 2.18 -15.47
N ASN A 3 -12.18 2.67 -16.58
CA ASN A 3 -13.08 1.87 -17.43
C ASN A 3 -12.35 0.80 -18.27
N GLN A 4 -11.02 0.88 -18.38
CA GLN A 4 -10.20 -0.08 -19.13
C GLN A 4 -9.57 -1.12 -18.20
N ASN A 5 -9.27 -0.76 -16.94
CA ASN A 5 -8.73 -1.65 -15.92
C ASN A 5 -9.59 -1.61 -14.65
N PRO A 6 -10.77 -2.25 -14.64
CA PRO A 6 -11.70 -2.20 -13.51
C PRO A 6 -11.14 -2.83 -12.22
N ARG A 7 -10.10 -3.66 -12.33
CA ARG A 7 -9.40 -4.29 -11.21
C ARG A 7 -8.15 -3.53 -10.75
N THR A 8 -7.94 -2.29 -11.21
CA THR A 8 -6.78 -1.46 -10.82
C THR A 8 -6.55 -1.42 -9.31
N LEU A 9 -5.27 -1.42 -8.92
CA LEU A 9 -4.79 -1.35 -7.55
C LEU A 9 -4.51 0.09 -7.10
N LEU A 10 -4.65 1.07 -8.00
CA LEU A 10 -4.44 2.47 -7.69
C LEU A 10 -5.46 2.99 -6.65
N PRO A 11 -5.11 4.05 -5.89
CA PRO A 11 -6.04 4.66 -4.94
C PRO A 11 -7.37 5.05 -5.58
N LYS A 12 -8.47 4.72 -4.91
CA LYS A 12 -9.82 5.09 -5.34
C LYS A 12 -10.17 6.44 -4.73
N PHE A 13 -10.01 7.51 -5.50
CA PHE A 13 -10.33 8.86 -5.08
C PHE A 13 -11.84 9.12 -5.13
N TYR A 14 -12.39 9.59 -4.01
CA TYR A 14 -13.82 9.92 -3.86
C TYR A 14 -14.07 11.43 -3.83
N GLY A 15 -13.05 12.22 -3.50
CA GLY A 15 -13.16 13.68 -3.53
C GLY A 15 -11.84 14.37 -3.22
N LEU A 16 -11.70 15.58 -3.74
CA LEU A 16 -10.59 16.49 -3.47
C LEU A 16 -11.20 17.79 -2.94
N TYR A 17 -10.75 18.20 -1.76
CA TYR A 17 -11.28 19.36 -1.05
C TYR A 17 -10.13 20.29 -0.66
N CYS A 18 -10.42 21.58 -0.55
CA CYS A 18 -9.51 22.58 -0.02
C CYS A 18 -10.23 23.35 1.09
N VAL A 19 -9.68 23.33 2.29
CA VAL A 19 -10.18 24.10 3.44
C VAL A 19 -9.16 25.18 3.75
N GLN A 20 -9.61 26.43 3.75
CA GLN A 20 -8.78 27.55 4.15
C GLN A 20 -9.07 27.93 5.60
N SER A 21 -8.05 27.97 6.44
CA SER A 21 -8.18 28.37 7.85
C SER A 21 -6.91 29.08 8.31
N GLY A 22 -7.06 30.26 8.93
CA GLY A 22 -5.93 31.05 9.43
C GLY A 22 -4.89 31.43 8.36
N GLY A 23 -5.31 31.64 7.11
CA GLY A 23 -4.41 31.92 5.99
C GLY A 23 -3.69 30.70 5.41
N ILE A 24 -3.92 29.50 5.96
CA ILE A 24 -3.35 28.24 5.49
C ILE A 24 -4.36 27.50 4.62
N ASN A 25 -3.89 26.97 3.48
CA ASN A 25 -4.68 26.11 2.60
C ASN A 25 -4.39 24.63 2.91
N ILE A 26 -5.40 23.91 3.38
CA ILE A 26 -5.34 22.48 3.68
C ILE A 26 -6.00 21.72 2.54
N ARG A 27 -5.23 20.93 1.79
CA ARG A 27 -5.73 20.09 0.70
C ARG A 27 -5.97 18.68 1.20
N ILE A 28 -7.19 18.19 1.02
CA ILE A 28 -7.63 16.90 1.53
C ILE A 28 -8.10 16.05 0.36
N ILE A 29 -7.60 14.82 0.32
CA ILE A 29 -8.11 13.79 -0.58
C ILE A 29 -8.87 12.78 0.26
N VAL A 30 -10.11 12.49 -0.15
CA VAL A 30 -10.89 11.39 0.37
C VAL A 30 -10.71 10.19 -0.56
N MET A 31 -10.27 9.06 -0.01
CA MET A 31 -10.02 7.83 -0.76
C MET A 31 -10.32 6.59 0.07
N ASN A 32 -10.32 5.41 -0.55
CA ASN A 32 -10.55 4.15 0.14
C ASN A 32 -9.46 3.85 1.18
N ASN A 33 -9.85 3.21 2.30
CA ASN A 33 -8.90 2.58 3.21
C ASN A 33 -8.63 1.15 2.75
N VAL A 34 -7.38 0.84 2.39
CA VAL A 34 -6.94 -0.49 1.95
C VAL A 34 -6.84 -1.48 3.12
N LEU A 35 -6.59 -0.99 4.33
CA LEU A 35 -6.42 -1.80 5.54
C LEU A 35 -7.55 -1.48 6.54
N PRO A 36 -8.77 -2.01 6.32
CA PRO A 36 -9.92 -1.69 7.17
C PRO A 36 -9.74 -2.27 8.58
N ARG A 37 -10.13 -1.49 9.60
CA ARG A 37 -10.03 -1.88 11.02
C ARG A 37 -10.84 -3.14 11.38
N SER A 38 -11.85 -3.47 10.58
CA SER A 38 -12.67 -4.66 10.78
C SER A 38 -11.89 -5.97 10.62
N LEU A 39 -10.71 -5.94 9.97
CA LEU A 39 -9.83 -7.09 9.80
C LEU A 39 -8.53 -6.86 10.58
N LYS A 40 -8.14 -7.83 11.39
CA LYS A 40 -6.85 -7.80 12.10
C LYS A 40 -5.73 -8.10 11.11
N MET A 41 -4.93 -7.09 10.79
CA MET A 41 -3.70 -7.26 10.02
C MET A 41 -2.59 -7.77 10.94
N HIS A 42 -2.13 -8.99 10.70
CA HIS A 42 -1.02 -9.58 11.46
C HIS A 42 0.33 -9.00 11.04
N PHE A 43 0.47 -8.65 9.75
CA PHE A 43 1.66 -8.05 9.18
C PHE A 43 1.27 -6.96 8.20
N ASN A 44 2.01 -5.86 8.20
CA ASN A 44 1.85 -4.77 7.23
C ASN A 44 3.20 -4.47 6.59
N TYR A 45 3.22 -4.24 5.28
CA TYR A 45 4.42 -3.90 4.51
C TYR A 45 4.19 -2.69 3.59
N ASP A 46 5.15 -1.76 3.59
CA ASP A 46 5.36 -0.77 2.52
C ASP A 46 6.48 -1.32 1.64
N LEU A 47 6.17 -1.70 0.39
CA LEU A 47 7.13 -2.28 -0.56
C LEU A 47 7.30 -1.35 -1.76
N LYS A 48 8.55 -1.14 -2.18
CA LYS A 48 8.91 -0.25 -3.29
C LYS A 48 9.91 -0.84 -4.29
N GLY A 49 10.49 -2.01 -3.99
CA GLY A 49 11.50 -2.68 -4.82
C GLY A 49 12.92 -2.10 -4.70
N SER A 50 13.14 -1.10 -3.85
CA SER A 50 14.47 -0.56 -3.54
C SER A 50 14.99 -1.09 -2.20
N THR A 51 16.28 -0.91 -1.93
CA THR A 51 16.93 -1.42 -0.70
C THR A 51 17.41 -0.30 0.24
N TYR A 52 17.81 0.85 -0.30
CA TYR A 52 18.33 1.94 0.52
C TYR A 52 17.26 2.54 1.45
N LYS A 53 17.52 2.53 2.76
CA LYS A 53 16.59 3.00 3.81
C LYS A 53 15.23 2.26 3.81
N ARG A 54 15.19 1.04 3.28
CA ARG A 54 13.98 0.19 3.23
C ARG A 54 13.95 -0.84 4.35
N ARG A 55 14.27 -0.37 5.57
CA ARG A 55 14.09 -1.09 6.83
C ARG A 55 13.22 -0.27 7.77
N ALA A 56 12.30 -0.90 8.50
CA ALA A 56 11.49 -0.24 9.50
C ALA A 56 12.38 0.36 10.60
N SER A 57 12.07 1.59 11.02
CA SER A 57 12.82 2.24 12.09
C SER A 57 12.54 1.55 13.42
N ARG A 58 13.42 1.75 14.41
CA ARG A 58 13.21 1.24 15.77
C ARG A 58 11.86 1.69 16.34
N LYS A 59 11.55 2.99 16.21
CA LYS A 59 10.26 3.57 16.64
C LYS A 59 9.05 2.92 15.96
N GLU A 60 9.17 2.56 14.68
CA GLU A 60 8.09 1.87 13.97
C GLU A 60 7.87 0.46 14.50
N ARG A 61 8.97 -0.27 14.75
CA ARG A 61 8.96 -1.65 15.25
C ARG A 61 8.42 -1.77 16.69
N GLU A 62 8.47 -0.70 17.47
CA GLU A 62 7.92 -0.64 18.84
C GLU A 62 6.38 -0.48 18.86
N LYS A 63 5.73 -0.21 17.72
CA LYS A 63 4.26 -0.12 17.64
C LYS A 63 3.60 -1.49 17.77
N SER A 64 2.36 -1.51 18.24
CA SER A 64 1.53 -2.73 18.30
C SER A 64 1.22 -3.34 16.93
N ASN A 65 1.20 -2.51 15.88
CA ASN A 65 1.04 -2.96 14.50
C ASN A 65 2.06 -2.23 13.60
N PRO A 66 3.32 -2.71 13.54
CA PRO A 66 4.38 -2.06 12.79
C PRO A 66 4.17 -2.19 11.28
N THR A 67 4.61 -1.19 10.53
CA THR A 67 4.72 -1.28 9.06
C THR A 67 6.17 -1.57 8.66
N PHE A 68 6.39 -2.78 8.17
CA PHE A 68 7.68 -3.26 7.69
C PHE A 68 7.99 -2.77 6.27
N LYS A 69 9.23 -2.93 5.83
CA LYS A 69 9.70 -2.51 4.50
C LYS A 69 10.42 -3.63 3.77
N ASP A 70 10.93 -3.35 2.58
CA ASP A 70 11.52 -4.32 1.65
C ASP A 70 12.60 -5.21 2.29
N LEU A 71 13.56 -4.65 3.04
CA LEU A 71 14.62 -5.44 3.69
C LEU A 71 14.13 -6.26 4.88
N ASP A 72 13.03 -5.84 5.52
CA ASP A 72 12.38 -6.62 6.57
C ASP A 72 11.63 -7.79 5.94
N PHE A 73 10.91 -7.56 4.85
CA PHE A 73 10.20 -8.60 4.10
C PHE A 73 11.15 -9.70 3.59
N LEU A 74 12.27 -9.32 2.98
CA LEU A 74 13.27 -10.28 2.49
C LEU A 74 13.92 -11.10 3.61
N GLN A 75 14.03 -10.53 4.81
CA GLN A 75 14.61 -11.20 5.96
C GLN A 75 13.60 -12.11 6.68
N ASP A 76 12.36 -11.65 6.84
CA ASP A 76 11.37 -12.32 7.69
C ASP A 76 10.50 -13.29 6.89
N MET A 77 10.39 -13.12 5.57
CA MET A 77 9.61 -13.97 4.66
C MET A 77 10.49 -14.53 3.52
N HIS A 78 11.36 -15.49 3.86
CA HIS A 78 12.27 -16.11 2.89
C HIS A 78 11.57 -16.78 1.70
N GLU A 79 10.39 -17.38 1.91
CA GLU A 79 9.62 -18.05 0.85
C GLU A 79 8.65 -17.11 0.11
N GLY A 80 8.54 -15.85 0.55
CA GLY A 80 7.64 -14.86 -0.04
C GLY A 80 6.16 -15.13 0.25
N LEU A 81 5.29 -14.57 -0.60
CA LEU A 81 3.83 -14.76 -0.52
C LEU A 81 3.39 -15.85 -1.49
N TYR A 82 2.66 -16.83 -0.97
CA TYR A 82 2.03 -17.85 -1.80
C TYR A 82 0.74 -17.31 -2.43
N PHE A 83 0.59 -17.54 -3.74
CA PHE A 83 -0.62 -17.29 -4.50
C PHE A 83 -0.89 -18.51 -5.38
N ASP A 84 -2.16 -18.87 -5.55
CA ASP A 84 -2.53 -19.79 -6.61
C ASP A 84 -2.26 -19.17 -8.00
N SER A 85 -2.19 -20.02 -9.02
CA SER A 85 -1.78 -19.60 -10.37
C SER A 85 -2.71 -18.54 -10.98
N GLU A 86 -4.02 -18.65 -10.72
CA GLU A 86 -5.00 -17.71 -11.26
C GLU A 86 -4.87 -16.33 -10.60
N THR A 87 -4.81 -16.31 -9.26
CA THR A 87 -4.63 -15.09 -8.49
C THR A 87 -3.32 -14.38 -8.83
N TYR A 88 -2.21 -15.14 -8.91
CA TYR A 88 -0.90 -14.59 -9.28
C TYR A 88 -0.94 -13.94 -10.67
N SER A 89 -1.49 -14.64 -11.67
CA SER A 89 -1.62 -14.14 -13.04
C SER A 89 -2.46 -12.86 -13.10
N ALA A 90 -3.60 -12.84 -12.40
CA ALA A 90 -4.48 -11.67 -12.34
C ALA A 90 -3.79 -10.47 -11.67
N LEU A 91 -3.07 -10.71 -10.56
CA LEU A 91 -2.33 -9.68 -9.84
C LEU A 91 -1.22 -9.07 -10.70
N MET A 92 -0.37 -9.91 -11.31
CA MET A 92 0.75 -9.46 -12.14
C MET A 92 0.28 -8.70 -13.37
N LYS A 93 -0.77 -9.19 -14.04
CA LYS A 93 -1.37 -8.48 -15.18
C LYS A 93 -1.89 -7.10 -14.78
N THR A 94 -2.51 -6.99 -13.61
CA THR A 94 -3.04 -5.72 -13.11
C THR A 94 -1.91 -4.75 -12.74
N LEU A 95 -0.91 -5.20 -11.99
CA LEU A 95 0.27 -4.41 -11.63
C LEU A 95 1.01 -3.90 -12.87
N GLN A 96 1.24 -4.77 -13.86
CA GLN A 96 1.90 -4.37 -15.10
C GLN A 96 1.12 -3.26 -15.83
N ARG A 97 -0.22 -3.30 -15.79
CA ARG A 97 -1.06 -2.26 -16.41
C ARG A 97 -1.05 -0.95 -15.63
N ASP A 98 -0.99 -1.01 -14.30
CA ASP A 98 -0.97 0.18 -13.45
C ASP A 98 0.42 0.87 -13.44
N CYS A 99 1.49 0.13 -13.74
CA CYS A 99 2.86 0.65 -13.84
C CYS A 99 3.27 1.15 -15.23
N ARG A 100 2.44 0.95 -16.27
CA ARG A 100 2.66 1.48 -17.63
C ARG A 100 2.11 2.88 -17.76
#